data_AF-A0A7X7RPH6-F1
#
_entry.id   AF-A0A7X7RPH6-F1
#
_cell.length_a   1.000
_cell.length_b   1.000
_cell.length_c   1.000
_cell.angle_alpha   90.00
_cell.angle_beta   90.00
_cell.angle_gamma   90.00
#
_symmetry.space_group_name_H-M   'P 1'
#
loop_
_entity.id
_entity.type
_entity.pdbx_description
1 polymer ?
#
loop_
_entity_poly.entity_id
_entity_poly.type
_entity_poly.pdbx_seq_one_letter_code
_entity_poly.pdbx_strand_id
1 'polypeptide(L)'
;MHDREELFLKENGLDADGIDREALLTSFADEMNAGLAGRASSLMMIPSFISIDRPVKTETPVVVLDAGGTNLRAAVVSIDGTGQARIGSFSKRAMPGTQGALGAEAFFDAFAEFLMPIIAESESIGFCFSYPAEITPACDARLIRWSKQIEVPAVVGQMIGSGLLRHLAQRGYERRVVILNDTVATLLAGKSAGVAKPYSAYVGFILGTGTNTA
;
A
#
# COMPACT_ATOMS: atom_id res chain seq x y z
N MET A 1 -39.78 -11.68 16.54
CA MET A 1 -38.32 -11.58 16.72
C MET A 1 -37.63 -11.12 15.42
N HIS A 2 -38.34 -10.41 14.54
CA HIS A 2 -37.76 -9.70 13.37
C HIS A 2 -37.98 -8.18 13.54
N ASP A 3 -39.04 -7.77 14.24
CA ASP A 3 -39.32 -6.35 14.49
C ASP A 3 -38.26 -5.60 15.29
N ARG A 4 -37.61 -6.20 16.31
CA ARG A 4 -36.70 -5.44 17.18
C ARG A 4 -35.40 -5.08 16.48
N GLU A 5 -34.88 -5.98 15.66
CA GLU A 5 -33.66 -5.79 14.90
C GLU A 5 -33.86 -4.75 13.79
N GLU A 6 -34.97 -4.82 13.06
CA GLU A 6 -35.32 -3.84 12.02
C GLU A 6 -35.61 -2.44 12.60
N LEU A 7 -36.36 -2.37 13.72
CA LEU A 7 -36.57 -1.12 14.45
C LEU A 7 -35.24 -0.53 14.92
N PHE A 8 -34.36 -1.34 15.50
CA PHE A 8 -33.05 -0.87 15.95
C PHE A 8 -32.23 -0.30 14.80
N LEU A 9 -32.16 -0.99 13.66
CA LEU A 9 -31.42 -0.50 12.50
C LEU A 9 -32.02 0.82 11.99
N LYS A 10 -33.35 0.90 11.90
CA LYS A 10 -34.06 2.09 11.41
C LYS A 10 -33.91 3.29 12.35
N GLU A 11 -34.04 3.09 13.66
CA GLU A 11 -33.84 4.14 14.67
C GLU A 11 -32.42 4.69 14.68
N ASN A 12 -31.44 3.88 14.25
CA ASN A 12 -30.04 4.28 14.15
C ASN A 12 -29.62 4.68 12.72
N GLY A 13 -30.56 4.72 11.76
CA GLY A 13 -30.27 5.07 10.35
C GLY A 13 -29.35 4.08 9.64
N LEU A 14 -29.36 2.82 10.06
CA LEU A 14 -28.57 1.71 9.53
C LEU A 14 -29.40 0.75 8.67
N ASP A 15 -30.69 1.04 8.44
CA ASP A 15 -31.54 0.24 7.58
C ASP A 15 -31.26 0.52 6.10
N ALA A 16 -31.14 -0.54 5.29
CA ALA A 16 -30.73 -0.43 3.90
C ALA A 16 -31.74 0.31 2.99
N ASP A 17 -32.99 0.45 3.46
CA ASP A 17 -34.09 1.12 2.76
C ASP A 17 -34.14 2.63 3.09
N GLY A 18 -33.70 3.02 4.28
CA GLY A 18 -33.55 4.42 4.71
C GLY A 18 -32.31 5.11 4.17
N ILE A 19 -31.38 4.36 3.57
CA ILE A 19 -30.20 4.91 2.91
C ILE A 19 -30.59 5.51 1.55
N ASP A 20 -30.47 6.83 1.43
CA ASP A 20 -30.51 7.51 0.14
C ASP A 20 -29.22 7.23 -0.65
N ARG A 21 -29.29 6.17 -1.47
CA ARG A 21 -28.15 5.69 -2.25
C ARG A 21 -27.71 6.71 -3.30
N GLU A 22 -28.65 7.41 -3.93
CA GLU A 22 -28.33 8.37 -4.98
C GLU A 22 -27.63 9.60 -4.39
N ALA A 23 -28.12 10.12 -3.26
CA ALA A 23 -27.47 11.22 -2.56
C ALA A 23 -26.06 10.84 -2.08
N LEU A 24 -25.89 9.64 -1.52
CA LEU A 24 -24.57 9.15 -1.08
C LEU A 24 -23.58 9.00 -2.24
N LEU A 25 -24.01 8.38 -3.35
CA LEU A 25 -23.15 8.22 -4.52
C LEU A 25 -22.76 9.57 -5.13
N THR A 26 -23.70 10.51 -5.18
CA THR A 26 -23.44 11.88 -5.64
C THR A 26 -22.42 12.58 -4.75
N SER A 27 -22.63 12.55 -3.44
CA SER A 27 -21.70 13.13 -2.45
C SER A 27 -20.30 12.52 -2.57
N PHE A 28 -20.21 11.19 -2.69
CA PHE A 28 -18.93 10.50 -2.85
C PHE A 28 -18.21 10.91 -4.15
N ALA A 29 -18.95 10.99 -5.26
CA ALA A 29 -18.40 11.44 -6.54
C ALA A 29 -17.93 12.90 -6.49
N ASP A 30 -18.66 13.78 -5.83
CA ASP A 30 -18.28 15.20 -5.65
C ASP A 30 -16.99 15.34 -4.84
N GLU A 31 -16.85 14.56 -3.75
CA GLU A 31 -15.64 14.53 -2.92
C GLU A 31 -14.44 13.97 -3.71
N MET A 32 -14.64 12.91 -4.51
CA MET A 32 -13.61 12.39 -5.41
C MET A 32 -13.16 13.45 -6.43
N ASN A 33 -14.12 14.12 -7.08
CA ASN A 33 -13.83 15.17 -8.06
C ASN A 33 -13.14 16.38 -7.42
N ALA A 34 -13.52 16.75 -6.20
CA ALA A 34 -12.84 17.80 -5.45
C ALA A 34 -11.39 17.43 -5.12
N GLY A 35 -11.16 16.20 -4.62
CA GLY A 35 -9.82 15.69 -4.32
C GLY A 35 -8.92 15.61 -5.55
N LEU A 36 -9.42 15.06 -6.66
CA LEU A 36 -8.70 14.99 -7.94
C LEU A 36 -8.36 16.37 -8.51
N ALA A 37 -9.21 17.37 -8.27
CA ALA A 37 -8.97 18.76 -8.67
C ALA A 37 -8.06 19.54 -7.71
N GLY A 38 -7.55 18.90 -6.64
CA GLY A 38 -6.72 19.55 -5.62
C GLY A 38 -7.49 20.57 -4.76
N ARG A 39 -8.82 20.50 -4.74
CA ARG A 39 -9.67 21.33 -3.87
C ARG A 39 -9.80 20.68 -2.49
N ALA A 40 -10.33 21.44 -1.52
CA ALA A 40 -10.67 20.87 -0.22
C ALA A 40 -11.67 19.72 -0.40
N SER A 41 -11.32 18.56 0.15
CA SER A 41 -12.10 17.32 0.08
C SER A 41 -11.77 16.45 1.29
N SER A 42 -12.72 15.65 1.73
CA SER A 42 -12.54 14.55 2.68
C SER A 42 -11.77 13.37 2.08
N LEU A 43 -11.72 13.27 0.74
CA LEU A 43 -10.97 12.26 -0.01
C LEU A 43 -9.71 12.88 -0.62
N MET A 44 -8.54 12.42 -0.17
CA MET A 44 -7.25 12.97 -0.62
C MET A 44 -6.92 12.63 -2.08
N MET A 45 -7.51 11.57 -2.65
CA MET A 45 -7.31 11.13 -4.04
C MET A 45 -5.84 11.10 -4.48
N ILE A 46 -4.97 10.52 -3.64
CA ILE A 46 -3.52 10.53 -3.83
C ILE A 46 -3.15 9.75 -5.10
N PRO A 47 -2.49 10.37 -6.09
CA PRO A 47 -2.09 9.67 -7.31
C PRO A 47 -1.02 8.62 -7.02
N SER A 48 -1.19 7.41 -7.55
CA SER A 48 -0.22 6.32 -7.35
C SER A 48 1.02 6.44 -8.26
N PHE A 49 0.92 7.18 -9.36
CA PHE A 49 1.89 7.23 -10.47
C PHE A 49 2.20 5.87 -11.12
N ILE A 50 1.41 4.83 -10.81
CA ILE A 50 1.54 3.49 -11.40
C ILE A 50 0.41 3.28 -12.41
N SER A 51 0.78 3.06 -13.67
CA SER A 51 -0.17 2.76 -14.75
C SER A 51 -0.46 1.25 -14.82
N ILE A 52 -1.72 0.95 -15.09
CA ILE A 52 -2.23 -0.41 -15.34
C ILE A 52 -2.21 -0.78 -16.83
N ASP A 53 -1.67 0.05 -17.70
CA ASP A 53 -1.67 -0.20 -19.15
C ASP A 53 -0.43 -0.99 -19.60
N ARG A 54 0.62 -1.01 -18.78
CA ARG A 54 1.85 -1.75 -19.10
C ARG A 54 1.66 -3.25 -18.88
N PRO A 55 2.20 -4.13 -19.75
CA PRO A 55 2.13 -5.57 -19.52
C PRO A 55 2.82 -5.96 -18.21
N VAL A 56 2.29 -6.99 -17.55
CA VAL A 56 2.91 -7.56 -16.35
C VAL A 56 4.21 -8.25 -16.74
N LYS A 57 5.31 -7.91 -16.07
CA LYS A 57 6.58 -8.60 -16.28
C LYS A 57 6.53 -9.98 -15.63
N THR A 58 6.68 -11.03 -16.44
CA THR A 58 6.70 -12.42 -15.98
C THR A 58 8.13 -12.95 -15.85
N GLU A 59 8.31 -14.00 -15.07
CA GLU A 59 9.56 -14.75 -14.83
C GLU A 59 10.76 -13.87 -14.38
N THR A 60 10.50 -12.65 -13.93
CA THR A 60 11.51 -11.71 -13.43
C THR A 60 11.39 -11.59 -11.91
N PRO A 61 12.42 -11.95 -11.12
CA PRO A 61 12.37 -11.82 -9.67
C PRO A 61 12.45 -10.35 -9.23
N VAL A 62 11.67 -10.02 -8.21
CA VAL A 62 11.62 -8.71 -7.55
C VAL A 62 11.70 -8.91 -6.04
N VAL A 63 12.52 -8.10 -5.37
CA VAL A 63 12.51 -8.03 -3.90
C VAL A 63 11.26 -7.27 -3.47
N VAL A 64 10.43 -7.87 -2.63
CA VAL A 64 9.22 -7.26 -2.10
C VAL A 64 9.42 -6.98 -0.62
N LEU A 65 9.16 -5.74 -0.23
CA LEU A 65 9.07 -5.31 1.17
C LEU A 65 7.63 -4.90 1.45
N ASP A 66 7.05 -5.40 2.54
CA ASP A 66 5.69 -5.08 2.98
C ASP A 66 5.73 -4.59 4.43
N ALA A 67 5.51 -3.29 4.60
CA ALA A 67 5.43 -2.64 5.91
C ALA A 67 3.96 -2.46 6.32
N GLY A 68 3.46 -3.45 7.05
CA GLY A 68 2.17 -3.36 7.74
C GLY A 68 2.29 -2.71 9.12
N GLY A 69 1.19 -2.62 9.85
CA GLY A 69 1.14 -1.97 11.17
C GLY A 69 1.88 -2.72 12.28
N THR A 70 1.96 -4.05 12.18
CA THR A 70 2.56 -4.89 13.23
C THR A 70 3.78 -5.65 12.73
N ASN A 71 3.78 -6.01 11.45
CA ASN A 71 4.78 -6.89 10.88
C ASN A 71 5.41 -6.26 9.65
N LEU A 72 6.72 -6.40 9.55
CA LEU A 72 7.50 -6.19 8.33
C LEU A 72 7.72 -7.55 7.68
N ARG A 73 7.42 -7.67 6.39
CA ARG A 73 7.64 -8.89 5.60
C ARG A 73 8.55 -8.58 4.42
N ALA A 74 9.43 -9.51 4.08
CA ALA A 74 10.28 -9.42 2.93
C ALA A 74 10.23 -10.74 2.15
N ALA A 75 10.18 -10.65 0.82
CA ALA A 75 10.21 -11.83 -0.03
C ALA A 75 10.89 -11.57 -1.38
N VAL A 76 11.34 -12.63 -2.06
CA VAL A 76 11.59 -12.57 -3.51
C VAL A 76 10.36 -13.10 -4.22
N VAL A 77 9.79 -12.33 -5.14
CA VAL A 77 8.56 -12.69 -5.86
C VAL A 77 8.80 -12.61 -7.35
N SER A 78 8.32 -13.60 -8.09
CA SER A 78 8.15 -13.53 -9.54
C SER A 78 6.71 -13.86 -9.92
N ILE A 79 6.24 -13.36 -11.06
CA ILE A 79 4.95 -13.73 -11.63
C ILE A 79 5.21 -14.68 -12.78
N ASP A 80 4.54 -15.82 -12.84
CA ASP A 80 4.75 -16.75 -13.94
C ASP A 80 3.96 -16.41 -15.20
N GLY A 81 4.20 -17.15 -16.28
CA GLY A 81 3.49 -16.98 -17.56
C GLY A 81 1.96 -17.13 -17.50
N THR A 82 1.41 -17.66 -16.38
CA THR A 82 -0.04 -17.76 -16.15
C THR A 82 -0.59 -16.63 -15.28
N GLY A 83 0.28 -15.73 -14.81
CA GLY A 83 -0.11 -14.62 -13.93
C GLY A 83 -0.07 -14.95 -12.44
N GLN A 84 0.40 -16.15 -12.06
CA GLN A 84 0.47 -16.58 -10.67
C GLN A 84 1.77 -16.13 -10.02
N ALA A 85 1.68 -15.65 -8.78
CA ALA A 85 2.84 -15.26 -8.00
C ALA A 85 3.56 -16.50 -7.44
N ARG A 86 4.88 -16.55 -7.65
CA ARG A 86 5.79 -17.48 -6.99
C ARG A 86 6.56 -16.73 -5.92
N ILE A 87 6.40 -17.17 -4.68
CA ILE A 87 7.07 -16.58 -3.52
C ILE A 87 8.27 -17.46 -3.18
N GLY A 88 9.47 -16.90 -3.31
CA GLY A 88 10.73 -17.51 -2.90
C GLY A 88 11.05 -17.23 -1.43
N SER A 89 12.34 -16.97 -1.15
CA SER A 89 12.84 -16.61 0.19
C SER A 89 11.92 -15.63 0.88
N PHE A 90 11.34 -16.02 2.03
CA PHE A 90 10.38 -15.23 2.79
C PHE A 90 10.88 -15.02 4.22
N SER A 91 10.71 -13.81 4.74
CA SER A 91 11.05 -13.46 6.12
C SER A 91 10.02 -12.50 6.70
N LYS A 92 9.82 -12.59 8.01
CA LYS A 92 8.88 -11.77 8.76
C LYS A 92 9.50 -11.39 10.11
N ARG A 93 9.32 -10.14 10.52
CA ARG A 93 9.65 -9.66 11.86
C ARG A 93 8.69 -8.57 12.33
N ALA A 94 8.83 -8.13 13.58
CA ALA A 94 8.10 -6.98 14.09
C ALA A 94 8.45 -5.71 13.30
N MET A 95 7.45 -4.86 13.09
CA MET A 95 7.64 -3.58 12.41
C MET A 95 8.50 -2.64 13.29
N PRO A 96 9.62 -2.06 12.79
CA PRO A 96 10.39 -1.06 13.53
C PRO A 96 9.52 0.09 14.04
N GLY A 97 9.68 0.45 15.32
CA GLY A 97 8.89 1.50 15.98
C GLY A 97 7.63 0.99 16.69
N THR A 98 7.36 -0.32 16.70
CA THR A 98 6.24 -0.92 17.47
C THR A 98 6.58 -1.24 18.93
N GLN A 99 7.88 -1.33 19.27
CA GLN A 99 8.36 -1.69 20.61
C GLN A 99 8.98 -0.51 21.37
N GLY A 100 8.76 0.71 20.88
CA GLY A 100 9.30 1.94 21.44
C GLY A 100 9.85 2.87 20.36
N ALA A 101 10.11 4.10 20.78
CA ALA A 101 10.53 5.17 19.90
C ALA A 101 11.86 4.87 19.17
N LEU A 102 11.90 5.11 17.86
CA LEU A 102 13.12 5.05 17.06
C LEU A 102 13.44 6.39 16.40
N GLY A 103 14.73 6.66 16.21
CA GLY A 103 15.21 7.71 15.32
C GLY A 103 15.09 7.30 13.85
N ALA A 104 15.13 8.27 12.94
CA ALA A 104 15.01 8.03 11.50
C ALA A 104 16.13 7.12 10.94
N GLU A 105 17.37 7.33 11.36
CA GLU A 105 18.50 6.48 10.92
C GLU A 105 18.30 5.03 11.34
N ALA A 106 17.97 4.78 12.62
CA ALA A 106 17.73 3.42 13.11
C ALA A 106 16.55 2.74 12.39
N PHE A 107 15.52 3.51 12.03
CA PHE A 107 14.37 3.01 11.28
C PHE A 107 14.75 2.52 9.87
N PHE A 108 15.44 3.36 9.09
CA PHE A 108 15.88 2.98 7.74
C PHE A 108 16.98 1.92 7.75
N ASP A 109 17.85 1.96 8.77
CA ASP A 109 18.89 0.95 8.94
C ASP A 109 18.28 -0.43 9.18
N ALA A 110 17.25 -0.50 10.02
CA ALA A 110 16.51 -1.72 10.24
C ALA A 110 15.92 -2.25 8.93
N PHE A 111 15.29 -1.42 8.09
CA PHE A 111 14.77 -1.88 6.80
C PHE A 111 15.87 -2.43 5.88
N ALA A 112 16.99 -1.72 5.76
CA ALA A 112 18.11 -2.16 4.95
C ALA A 112 18.68 -3.50 5.45
N GLU A 113 18.92 -3.63 6.77
CA GLU A 113 19.38 -4.87 7.41
C GLU A 113 18.45 -6.04 7.10
N PHE A 114 17.13 -5.84 7.20
CA PHE A 114 16.15 -6.90 6.95
C PHE A 114 16.16 -7.43 5.52
N LEU A 115 16.54 -6.59 4.55
CA LEU A 115 16.63 -6.98 3.15
C LEU A 115 17.95 -7.69 2.82
N MET A 116 18.99 -7.59 3.65
CA MET A 116 20.32 -8.14 3.34
C MET A 116 20.34 -9.60 2.88
N PRO A 117 19.53 -10.53 3.45
CA PRO A 117 19.52 -11.91 3.01
C PRO A 117 19.02 -12.13 1.57
N ILE A 118 18.28 -11.17 0.99
CA ILE A 118 17.62 -11.32 -0.32
C ILE A 118 17.93 -10.18 -1.29
N ILE A 119 18.64 -9.12 -0.87
CA ILE A 119 18.85 -7.91 -1.67
C ILE A 119 19.65 -8.15 -2.95
N ALA A 120 20.47 -9.20 -2.99
CA ALA A 120 21.26 -9.58 -4.15
C ALA A 120 20.42 -10.25 -5.27
N GLU A 121 19.20 -10.71 -4.96
CA GLU A 121 18.36 -11.48 -5.87
C GLU A 121 17.65 -10.62 -6.92
N SER A 122 17.60 -9.29 -6.72
CA SER A 122 17.06 -8.35 -7.70
C SER A 122 17.59 -6.93 -7.50
N GLU A 123 17.74 -6.19 -8.59
CA GLU A 123 17.97 -4.74 -8.55
C GLU A 123 16.71 -3.95 -8.21
N SER A 124 15.53 -4.57 -8.30
CA SER A 124 14.24 -3.89 -8.17
C SER A 124 13.55 -4.28 -6.88
N ILE A 125 13.06 -3.27 -6.16
CA ILE A 125 12.32 -3.40 -4.91
C ILE A 125 10.90 -2.88 -5.12
N GLY A 126 9.91 -3.75 -4.92
CA GLY A 126 8.52 -3.34 -4.73
C GLY A 126 8.27 -3.15 -3.24
N PHE A 127 7.95 -1.94 -2.81
CA PHE A 127 7.76 -1.63 -1.39
C PHE A 127 6.31 -1.22 -1.12
N CYS A 128 5.53 -2.16 -0.59
CA CYS A 128 4.20 -1.90 -0.07
C CYS A 128 4.31 -1.17 1.29
N PHE A 129 3.99 0.13 1.30
CA PHE A 129 4.06 0.99 2.48
C PHE A 129 2.65 1.48 2.85
N SER A 130 1.98 0.73 3.73
CA SER A 130 0.56 0.92 4.07
C SER A 130 0.33 2.03 5.11
N TYR A 131 0.82 3.24 4.84
CA TYR A 131 0.65 4.42 5.69
C TYR A 131 0.25 5.63 4.84
N PRO A 132 -0.43 6.64 5.42
CA PRO A 132 -0.71 7.89 4.72
C PRO A 132 0.58 8.56 4.25
N ALA A 133 0.82 8.55 2.94
CA ALA A 133 2.00 9.11 2.32
C ALA A 133 1.65 9.72 0.96
N GLU A 134 2.28 10.84 0.63
CA GLU A 134 2.22 11.44 -0.69
C GLU A 134 3.18 10.68 -1.61
N ILE A 135 2.66 10.08 -2.69
CA ILE A 135 3.51 9.45 -3.69
C ILE A 135 4.00 10.54 -4.66
N THR A 136 5.25 10.42 -5.08
CA THR A 136 5.89 11.33 -6.05
C THR A 136 5.96 10.67 -7.43
N PRO A 137 6.17 11.43 -8.52
CA PRO A 137 6.36 10.87 -9.86
C PRO A 137 7.52 9.88 -10.00
N ALA A 138 8.48 9.90 -9.07
CA ALA A 138 9.58 8.94 -9.00
C ALA A 138 9.16 7.59 -8.35
N CYS A 139 7.87 7.42 -8.01
CA CYS A 139 7.33 6.33 -7.22
C CYS A 139 8.00 6.17 -5.85
N ASP A 140 8.44 7.29 -5.26
CA ASP A 140 8.85 7.37 -3.86
C ASP A 140 7.72 8.02 -3.03
N ALA A 141 7.68 7.76 -1.73
CA ALA A 141 6.61 8.20 -0.84
C ALA A 141 7.15 9.14 0.25
N ARG A 142 6.53 10.30 0.41
CA ARG A 142 6.74 11.19 1.55
C ARG A 142 5.72 10.89 2.63
N LEU A 143 6.17 10.50 3.82
CA LEU A 143 5.26 10.18 4.92
C LEU A 143 4.50 11.43 5.38
N ILE A 144 3.16 11.38 5.37
CA ILE A 144 2.30 12.47 5.86
C ILE A 144 2.12 12.36 7.37
N ARG A 145 1.76 11.16 7.84
CA ARG A 145 1.58 10.87 9.26
C ARG A 145 1.66 9.38 9.54
N TRP A 146 2.12 9.03 10.73
CA TRP A 146 2.01 7.66 11.22
C TRP A 146 0.57 7.30 11.57
N SER A 147 0.30 6.01 11.50
CA SER A 147 -0.88 5.34 12.05
C SER A 147 -0.42 4.06 12.73
N LYS A 148 -1.34 3.26 13.29
CA LYS A 148 -1.06 1.89 13.77
C LYS A 148 0.02 1.84 14.87
N GLN A 149 0.07 2.86 15.74
CA GLN A 149 0.95 2.94 16.92
C GLN A 149 2.47 2.84 16.61
N ILE A 150 2.90 3.28 15.43
CA ILE A 150 4.33 3.36 15.09
C ILE A 150 4.96 4.62 15.71
N GLU A 151 5.98 4.43 16.55
CA GLU A 151 6.66 5.51 17.29
C GLU A 151 7.96 5.94 16.60
N VAL A 152 7.87 6.54 15.41
CA VAL A 152 9.05 7.04 14.67
C VAL A 152 8.83 8.47 14.18
N PRO A 153 8.57 9.44 15.07
CA PRO A 153 8.11 10.79 14.69
C PRO A 153 9.08 11.51 13.75
N ALA A 154 10.39 11.23 13.86
CA ALA A 154 11.41 11.85 13.03
C ALA A 154 11.29 11.54 11.53
N VAL A 155 10.56 10.49 11.12
CA VAL A 155 10.39 10.10 9.72
C VAL A 155 9.24 10.84 9.03
N VAL A 156 8.36 11.50 9.78
CA VAL A 156 7.27 12.31 9.19
C VAL A 156 7.87 13.42 8.30
N GLY A 157 7.35 13.57 7.09
CA GLY A 157 7.86 14.50 6.07
C GLY A 157 9.06 14.00 5.27
N GLN A 158 9.68 12.87 5.64
CA GLN A 158 10.81 12.28 4.91
C GLN A 158 10.36 11.37 3.76
N MET A 159 11.26 11.18 2.80
CA MET A 159 11.11 10.25 1.69
C MET A 159 11.48 8.83 2.13
N ILE A 160 10.55 7.89 2.02
CA ILE A 160 10.69 6.53 2.55
C ILE A 160 11.63 5.68 1.68
N GLY A 161 11.47 5.76 0.36
CA GLY A 161 12.25 4.99 -0.61
C GLY A 161 13.67 5.50 -0.67
N SER A 162 13.86 6.81 -0.80
CA SER A 162 15.17 7.45 -0.73
C SER A 162 15.91 7.16 0.59
N GLY A 163 15.18 7.16 1.72
CA GLY A 163 15.72 6.77 3.02
C GLY A 163 16.24 5.33 3.01
N LEU A 164 15.45 4.38 2.52
CA LEU A 164 15.88 2.98 2.36
C LEU A 164 17.09 2.86 1.43
N LEU A 165 17.04 3.48 0.25
CA LEU A 165 18.11 3.40 -0.76
C LEU A 165 19.45 3.92 -0.23
N ARG A 166 19.44 4.99 0.57
CA ARG A 166 20.66 5.52 1.20
C ARG A 166 21.32 4.49 2.11
N HIS A 167 20.55 3.79 2.96
CA HIS A 167 21.08 2.76 3.86
C HIS A 167 21.50 1.48 3.13
N LEU A 168 20.88 1.17 1.99
CA LEU A 168 21.33 0.07 1.11
C LEU A 168 22.65 0.42 0.39
N ALA A 169 22.80 1.66 -0.09
CA ALA A 169 24.01 2.12 -0.76
C ALA A 169 25.24 2.10 0.18
N GLN A 170 25.06 2.47 1.45
CA GLN A 170 26.10 2.35 2.49
C GLN A 170 26.58 0.90 2.69
N ARG A 171 25.75 -0.08 2.31
CA ARG A 171 26.06 -1.52 2.36
C ARG A 171 26.51 -2.09 1.02
N GLY A 172 26.79 -1.23 0.04
CA GLY A 172 27.28 -1.62 -1.28
C GLY A 172 26.19 -2.03 -2.28
N TYR A 173 24.92 -1.69 -2.02
CA TYR A 173 23.81 -2.07 -2.89
C TYR A 173 23.09 -0.84 -3.46
N GLU A 174 23.30 -0.59 -4.75
CA GLU A 174 22.50 0.35 -5.53
C GLU A 174 21.25 -0.35 -6.07
N ARG A 175 20.06 0.17 -5.77
CA ARG A 175 18.78 -0.46 -6.09
C ARG A 175 17.77 0.56 -6.61
N ARG A 176 16.72 0.07 -7.26
CA ARG A 176 15.54 0.84 -7.65
C ARG A 176 14.37 0.44 -6.76
N VAL A 177 13.67 1.41 -6.19
CA VAL A 177 12.48 1.16 -5.36
C VAL A 177 11.24 1.79 -5.99
N VAL A 178 10.13 1.07 -5.94
CA VAL A 178 8.79 1.57 -6.25
C VAL A 178 7.95 1.40 -5.00
N ILE A 179 7.52 2.51 -4.40
CA ILE A 179 6.62 2.51 -3.26
C ILE A 179 5.18 2.55 -3.76
N LEU A 180 4.33 1.73 -3.14
CA LEU A 180 2.92 1.68 -3.39
C LEU A 180 2.14 1.42 -2.10
N ASN A 181 0.88 1.83 -2.07
CA ASN A 181 -0.06 1.47 -1.02
C ASN A 181 -0.57 0.02 -1.21
N ASP A 182 -1.00 -0.63 -0.14
CA ASP A 182 -1.57 -1.99 -0.18
C ASP A 182 -2.76 -2.13 -1.12
N THR A 183 -3.62 -1.13 -1.21
CA THR A 183 -4.81 -1.20 -2.06
C THR A 183 -4.42 -1.11 -3.55
N VAL A 184 -3.39 -0.33 -3.88
CA VAL A 184 -2.78 -0.33 -5.22
C VAL A 184 -2.11 -1.67 -5.50
N ALA A 185 -1.44 -2.28 -4.51
CA ALA A 185 -0.87 -3.61 -4.65
C ALA A 185 -1.95 -4.68 -4.90
N THR A 186 -3.10 -4.59 -4.22
CA THR A 186 -4.27 -5.45 -4.46
C THR A 186 -4.80 -5.31 -5.87
N LEU A 187 -4.93 -4.08 -6.38
CA LEU A 187 -5.32 -3.84 -7.77
C LEU A 187 -4.34 -4.54 -8.73
N LEU A 188 -3.04 -4.32 -8.55
CA LEU A 188 -1.99 -4.86 -9.41
C LEU A 188 -1.92 -6.39 -9.35
N ALA A 189 -2.20 -7.00 -8.20
CA ALA A 189 -2.31 -8.45 -8.06
C ALA A 189 -3.53 -9.00 -8.82
N GLY A 190 -4.67 -8.29 -8.79
CA GLY A 190 -5.81 -8.63 -9.64
C GLY A 190 -5.47 -8.58 -11.13
N LYS A 191 -4.68 -7.57 -11.53
CA LYS A 191 -4.17 -7.44 -12.89
C LYS A 191 -3.20 -8.57 -13.27
N SER A 192 -2.32 -9.01 -12.37
CA SER A 192 -1.43 -10.14 -12.65
C SER A 192 -2.20 -11.44 -12.84
N ALA A 193 -3.21 -11.72 -12.02
CA ALA A 193 -4.11 -12.86 -12.23
C ALA A 193 -4.89 -12.74 -13.56
N GLY A 194 -5.17 -11.51 -14.00
CA GLY A 194 -5.77 -11.20 -15.30
C GLY A 194 -4.86 -11.44 -16.52
N VAL A 195 -3.60 -11.87 -16.35
CA VAL A 195 -2.74 -12.27 -17.47
C VAL A 195 -3.35 -13.45 -18.25
N ALA A 196 -3.96 -14.41 -17.55
CA ALA A 196 -4.66 -15.52 -18.18
C ALA A 196 -6.02 -15.13 -18.79
N LYS A 197 -6.63 -14.04 -18.32
CA LYS A 197 -7.93 -13.54 -18.77
C LYS A 197 -8.00 -12.01 -18.67
N PRO A 198 -7.96 -11.28 -19.79
CA PRO A 198 -7.99 -9.82 -19.74
C PRO A 198 -9.35 -9.33 -19.22
N TYR A 199 -9.30 -8.34 -18.32
CA TYR A 199 -10.47 -7.62 -17.83
C TYR A 199 -10.43 -6.16 -18.33
N SER A 200 -11.60 -5.56 -18.49
CA SER A 200 -11.72 -4.16 -18.93
C SER A 200 -11.38 -3.14 -17.84
N ALA A 201 -11.41 -3.56 -16.57
CA ALA A 201 -11.11 -2.72 -15.42
C ALA A 201 -10.63 -3.59 -14.24
N TYR A 202 -9.90 -2.95 -13.32
CA TYR A 202 -9.40 -3.56 -12.08
C TYR A 202 -9.66 -2.59 -10.94
N VAL A 203 -10.06 -3.13 -9.78
CA VAL A 203 -10.30 -2.36 -8.56
C VAL A 203 -9.55 -3.05 -7.42
N GLY A 204 -8.79 -2.28 -6.65
CA GLY A 204 -8.28 -2.68 -5.36
C GLY A 204 -9.27 -2.29 -4.28
N PHE A 205 -9.68 -3.24 -3.44
CA PHE A 205 -10.55 -2.94 -2.31
C PHE A 205 -10.06 -3.65 -1.05
N ILE A 206 -9.79 -2.87 0.00
CA ILE A 206 -9.45 -3.37 1.33
C ILE A 206 -10.64 -3.13 2.24
N LEU A 207 -11.12 -4.18 2.89
CA LEU A 207 -12.12 -4.14 3.95
C LEU A 207 -11.62 -4.97 5.14
N GLY A 208 -11.08 -4.29 6.16
CA GLY A 208 -10.51 -4.93 7.34
C GLY A 208 -10.48 -3.96 8.53
N THR A 209 -9.35 -3.91 9.26
CA THR A 209 -9.16 -2.92 10.35
C THR A 209 -9.30 -1.47 9.85
N GLY A 210 -9.08 -1.24 8.56
CA GLY A 210 -9.48 -0.03 7.86
C GLY A 210 -10.06 -0.38 6.49
N THR A 211 -10.58 0.64 5.81
CA THR A 211 -11.18 0.52 4.47
C THR A 211 -10.47 1.46 3.50
N ASN A 212 -10.15 0.97 2.30
CA ASN A 212 -9.57 1.80 1.24
C ASN A 212 -9.88 1.22 -0.16
N THR A 213 -9.88 2.07 -1.18
CA THR A 213 -10.12 1.72 -2.58
C THR A 213 -9.03 2.33 -3.49
N ALA A 214 -8.65 1.62 -4.54
CA ALA A 214 -7.71 2.06 -5.57
C ALA A 214 -8.16 1.59 -6.95
#